data_AF-A0A1V4AUR5-F1
#
_entry.id   AF-A0A1V4AUR5-F1
#
_cell.length_a   1.000
_cell.length_b   1.000
_cell.length_c   1.000
_cell.angle_alpha   90.00
_cell.angle_beta   90.00
_cell.angle_gamma   90.00
#
_symmetry.space_group_name_H-M   'P 1'
#
loop_
_entity.id
_entity.type
_entity.pdbx_description
1 polymer ?
#
loop_
_entity_poly.entity_id
_entity_poly.type
_entity_poly.pdbx_seq_one_letter_code
_entity_poly.pdbx_strand_id
1 'polypeptide(L)'
;MHFFRQVLSFMVSPFSIPNPSAFSGYLSKTIGQVHWLIHSQHSFLIPFLEQMKDATTETLLAIPRFRRHQYKKMGEFEISHGGRNETYLVKIYNYPHLFQKIKQCFKHTRGFHEFNATYQTAMRGIPVEVPVACGERKYLFTKESYLIIRKNQAQSVDTGIF
;
A
#
# COMPACT_ATOMS: atom_id res chain seq x y z
N MET A 1 15.68 12.51 33.26
CA MET A 1 16.20 12.10 31.93
C MET A 1 15.60 10.80 31.36
N HIS A 2 14.72 10.07 32.06
CA HIS A 2 14.09 8.85 31.54
C HIS A 2 12.93 9.08 30.56
N PHE A 3 12.20 10.20 30.71
CA PHE A 3 11.04 10.54 29.88
C PHE A 3 11.43 10.81 28.41
N PHE A 4 12.56 11.50 28.19
CA PHE A 4 13.09 11.74 26.84
C PHE A 4 13.51 10.46 26.13
N ARG A 5 14.06 9.47 26.86
CA ARG A 5 14.40 8.16 26.28
C ARG A 5 13.17 7.38 25.83
N GLN A 6 12.05 7.47 26.55
CA GLN A 6 10.78 6.85 26.14
C GLN A 6 10.13 7.55 24.93
N VAL A 7 10.16 8.89 24.87
CA VAL A 7 9.68 9.63 23.71
C VAL A 7 10.54 9.34 22.47
N LEU A 8 11.86 9.23 22.65
CA LEU A 8 12.77 8.75 21.61
C LEU A 8 12.48 7.30 21.22
N SER A 9 12.13 6.38 22.13
CA SER A 9 11.81 5.00 21.76
C SER A 9 10.50 4.87 20.96
N PHE A 10 9.53 5.76 21.17
CA PHE A 10 8.34 5.84 20.30
C PHE A 10 8.67 6.39 18.88
N MET A 11 9.74 7.16 18.75
CA MET A 11 10.31 7.54 17.46
C MET A 11 11.10 6.40 16.80
N VAL A 12 11.43 5.33 17.54
CA VAL A 12 12.37 4.27 17.12
C VAL A 12 11.69 3.04 16.52
N SER A 13 10.36 2.85 16.58
CA SER A 13 9.74 1.88 15.66
C SER A 13 9.73 2.49 14.25
N PRO A 14 10.54 1.95 13.31
CA PRO A 14 10.76 2.59 12.02
C PRO A 14 9.51 2.52 11.13
N PHE A 15 8.54 1.65 11.45
CA PHE A 15 7.33 1.44 10.67
C PHE A 15 6.09 1.37 11.57
N SER A 16 4.96 1.86 11.06
CA SER A 16 3.65 1.63 11.69
C SER A 16 3.10 0.26 11.27
N ILE A 17 3.63 -0.32 10.21
CA ILE A 17 3.34 -1.70 9.83
C ILE A 17 3.92 -2.63 10.92
N PRO A 18 3.09 -3.43 11.62
CA PRO A 18 3.57 -4.41 12.60
C PRO A 18 4.33 -5.54 11.90
N ASN A 19 5.04 -6.35 12.69
CA ASN A 19 5.85 -7.47 12.19
C ASN A 19 5.05 -8.34 11.19
N PRO A 20 5.60 -8.69 10.00
CA PRO A 20 4.94 -9.53 9.00
C PRO A 20 4.37 -10.85 9.53
N SER A 21 4.87 -11.38 10.65
CA SER A 21 4.28 -12.54 11.32
C SER A 21 2.80 -12.38 11.69
N ALA A 22 2.29 -11.14 11.78
CA ALA A 22 0.88 -10.86 12.00
C ALA A 22 -0.01 -11.04 10.75
N PHE A 23 0.58 -11.19 9.56
CA PHE A 23 -0.13 -11.29 8.28
C PHE A 23 0.26 -12.57 7.53
N SER A 24 -0.51 -13.64 7.74
CA SER A 24 -0.29 -14.90 7.05
C SER A 24 -0.34 -14.71 5.53
N GLY A 25 0.64 -15.27 4.82
CA GLY A 25 0.76 -15.18 3.37
C GLY A 25 1.45 -13.92 2.85
N TYR A 26 1.89 -12.98 3.71
CA TYR A 26 2.61 -11.77 3.33
C TYR A 26 4.09 -11.83 3.72
N LEU A 27 4.93 -11.27 2.85
CA LEU A 27 6.37 -11.12 3.03
C LEU A 27 6.67 -9.64 3.26
N SER A 28 7.62 -9.36 4.16
CA SER A 28 8.12 -8.00 4.37
C SER A 28 9.38 -7.76 3.54
N LYS A 29 9.45 -6.64 2.84
CA LYS A 29 10.65 -6.21 2.10
C LYS A 29 10.78 -4.69 2.11
N THR A 30 11.98 -4.20 2.41
CA THR A 30 12.29 -2.77 2.27
C THR A 30 12.87 -2.53 0.88
N ILE A 31 12.22 -1.65 0.10
CA ILE A 31 12.65 -1.27 -1.25
C ILE A 31 12.85 0.25 -1.25
N GLY A 32 14.11 0.67 -1.36
CA GLY A 32 14.49 2.07 -1.18
C GLY A 32 14.15 2.58 0.21
N GLN A 33 13.27 3.56 0.30
CA GLN A 33 12.81 4.17 1.55
C GLN A 33 11.41 3.70 1.97
N VAL A 34 10.85 2.74 1.25
CA VAL A 34 9.50 2.23 1.49
C VAL A 34 9.60 0.83 2.07
N HIS A 35 8.94 0.61 3.19
CA HIS A 35 8.76 -0.71 3.76
C HIS A 35 7.47 -1.32 3.26
N TRP A 36 7.58 -2.45 2.58
CA TRP A 36 6.46 -3.13 1.94
C TRP A 36 6.09 -4.42 2.68
N LEU A 37 4.79 -4.67 2.79
CA LEU A 37 4.20 -5.99 2.93
C LEU A 37 3.64 -6.39 1.56
N ILE A 38 4.05 -7.55 1.04
CA ILE A 38 3.65 -8.03 -0.28
C ILE A 38 3.14 -9.46 -0.13
N HIS A 39 1.97 -9.75 -0.69
CA HIS A 39 1.43 -11.10 -0.70
C HIS A 39 2.40 -12.05 -1.43
N SER A 40 2.73 -13.18 -0.82
CA SER A 40 3.72 -14.17 -1.30
C SER A 40 3.48 -14.62 -2.75
N GLN A 41 2.22 -14.90 -3.11
CA GLN A 41 1.80 -15.23 -4.48
C GLN A 41 2.07 -14.11 -5.52
N HIS A 42 2.25 -12.87 -5.06
CA HIS A 42 2.51 -11.70 -5.89
C HIS A 42 3.93 -11.17 -5.68
N SER A 43 4.87 -12.04 -5.28
CA SER A 43 6.28 -11.69 -5.10
C SER A 43 6.94 -11.18 -6.38
N PHE A 44 6.39 -11.49 -7.57
CA PHE A 44 6.81 -10.90 -8.84
C PHE A 44 6.62 -9.38 -8.92
N LEU A 45 5.85 -8.76 -8.01
CA LEU A 45 5.78 -7.30 -7.88
C LEU A 45 7.07 -6.68 -7.37
N ILE A 46 7.90 -7.45 -6.66
CA ILE A 46 9.15 -6.96 -6.07
C ILE A 46 10.07 -6.29 -7.11
N PRO A 47 10.46 -6.95 -8.23
CA PRO A 47 11.31 -6.33 -9.23
C PRO A 47 10.67 -5.08 -9.86
N PHE A 48 9.34 -5.07 -10.03
CA PHE A 48 8.61 -3.89 -10.51
C PHE A 48 8.71 -2.72 -9.52
N LEU A 49 8.49 -2.98 -8.22
CA LEU A 49 8.67 -1.99 -7.16
C LEU A 49 10.11 -1.50 -7.02
N GLU A 50 11.10 -2.38 -7.27
CA GLU A 50 12.53 -2.03 -7.28
C GLU A 50 12.89 -1.09 -8.43
N GLN A 51 12.38 -1.34 -9.64
CA GLN A 51 12.56 -0.42 -10.77
C GLN A 51 11.92 0.95 -10.51
N MET A 52 10.81 0.98 -9.80
CA MET A 52 10.12 2.23 -9.45
C MET A 52 10.72 2.97 -8.26
N LYS A 53 11.73 2.43 -7.57
CA LYS A 53 12.38 3.10 -6.45
C LYS A 53 12.89 4.50 -6.81
N ASP A 54 13.37 4.64 -8.05
CA ASP A 54 13.94 5.88 -8.59
C ASP A 54 12.96 6.63 -9.51
N ALA A 55 11.91 5.95 -9.97
CA ALA A 55 10.85 6.51 -10.80
C ALA A 55 9.78 7.14 -9.88
N THR A 56 9.62 8.46 -9.95
CA THR A 56 8.73 9.25 -9.09
C THR A 56 7.31 8.67 -8.99
N THR A 57 6.56 9.07 -7.96
CA THR A 57 5.13 8.75 -7.71
C THR A 57 4.22 8.83 -8.96
N GLU A 58 4.67 9.53 -10.00
CA GLU A 58 4.03 9.67 -11.31
C GLU A 58 4.05 8.37 -12.14
N THR A 59 5.06 7.51 -12.00
CA THR A 59 5.19 6.25 -12.75
C THR A 59 4.20 5.17 -12.29
N LEU A 60 3.86 5.15 -10.99
CA LEU A 60 2.79 4.31 -10.42
C LEU A 60 1.38 4.69 -10.90
N LEU A 61 1.23 5.88 -11.46
CA LEU A 61 -0.04 6.46 -11.87
C LEU A 61 -0.20 6.45 -13.40
N ALA A 62 0.37 5.46 -14.10
CA ALA A 62 0.39 5.35 -15.56
C ALA A 62 -0.96 5.69 -16.23
N ILE A 63 -2.08 5.35 -15.56
CA ILE A 63 -3.40 5.92 -15.85
C ILE A 63 -3.94 6.59 -14.57
N PRO A 64 -3.83 7.92 -14.42
CA PRO A 64 -4.31 8.60 -13.22
C PRO A 64 -5.84 8.65 -13.24
N ARG A 65 -6.50 8.05 -12.23
CA ARG A 65 -7.95 8.21 -12.05
C ARG A 65 -8.21 9.58 -11.43
N PHE A 66 -8.50 10.57 -12.27
CA PHE A 66 -8.70 11.97 -11.87
C PHE A 66 -9.94 12.16 -10.97
N ARG A 67 -9.71 12.03 -9.66
CA ARG A 67 -10.27 12.94 -8.64
C ARG A 67 -9.10 13.40 -7.80
N ARG A 68 -8.57 14.61 -8.06
CA ARG A 68 -7.48 15.22 -7.29
C ARG A 68 -7.95 15.48 -5.85
N HIS A 69 -7.85 14.47 -4.99
CA HIS A 69 -7.95 14.69 -3.56
C HIS A 69 -6.55 15.08 -3.06
N GLN A 70 -6.42 16.21 -2.37
CA GLN A 70 -5.12 16.67 -1.83
C GLN A 70 -4.43 15.63 -0.92
N TYR A 71 -5.17 14.62 -0.46
CA TYR A 71 -4.74 13.59 0.50
C TYR A 71 -4.72 12.16 -0.08
N LYS A 72 -5.08 11.98 -1.35
CA LYS A 72 -5.15 10.67 -2.01
C LYS A 72 -5.00 10.80 -3.52
N LYS A 73 -4.03 10.08 -4.08
CA LYS A 73 -3.86 9.84 -5.51
C LYS A 73 -4.20 8.39 -5.82
N MET A 74 -4.82 8.15 -6.97
CA MET A 74 -5.13 6.79 -7.44
C MET A 74 -4.74 6.65 -8.90
N GLY A 75 -4.23 5.50 -9.25
CA GLY A 75 -3.91 5.16 -10.63
C GLY A 75 -3.92 3.65 -10.82
N GLU A 76 -3.77 3.24 -12.06
CA GLU A 76 -3.75 1.83 -12.44
C GLU A 76 -2.47 1.52 -13.20
N PHE A 77 -1.99 0.30 -13.01
CA PHE A 77 -0.91 -0.26 -13.82
C PHE A 77 -1.25 -1.71 -14.19
N GLU A 78 -0.68 -2.18 -15.28
CA GLU A 78 -0.81 -3.56 -15.73
C GLU A 78 0.54 -4.26 -15.67
N ILE A 79 0.52 -5.52 -15.25
CA ILE A 79 1.71 -6.38 -15.26
C ILE A 79 1.37 -7.65 -16.01
N SER A 80 2.22 -7.96 -16.99
CA SER A 80 2.22 -9.25 -17.68
C SER A 80 3.07 -10.23 -16.88
N HIS A 81 2.44 -11.26 -16.31
CA HIS A 81 3.13 -12.33 -15.60
C HIS A 81 2.52 -13.70 -15.94
N GLY A 82 3.36 -14.69 -16.23
CA GLY A 82 2.89 -16.06 -16.54
C GLY A 82 1.94 -16.15 -17.74
N GLY A 83 2.11 -15.28 -18.75
CA GLY A 83 1.24 -15.22 -19.92
C GLY A 83 -0.15 -14.59 -19.68
N ARG A 84 -0.38 -14.01 -18.49
CA ARG A 84 -1.62 -13.28 -18.16
C ARG A 84 -1.31 -11.81 -17.90
N ASN A 85 -2.18 -10.93 -18.38
CA ASN A 85 -2.15 -9.52 -18.05
C ASN A 85 -3.09 -9.28 -16.88
N GLU A 86 -2.54 -8.78 -15.77
CA GLU A 86 -3.30 -8.46 -14.58
C GLU A 86 -3.25 -6.95 -14.32
N THR A 87 -4.42 -6.36 -14.12
CA THR A 87 -4.56 -4.93 -13.80
C THR A 87 -4.59 -4.73 -12.29
N TYR A 88 -3.82 -3.76 -11.82
CA TYR A 88 -3.71 -3.39 -10.41
C TYR A 88 -4.14 -1.95 -10.21
N LEU A 89 -4.84 -1.70 -9.11
CA LEU A 89 -5.16 -0.37 -8.61
C LEU A 89 -4.14 0.02 -7.54
N VAL A 90 -3.55 1.20 -7.68
CA VAL A 90 -2.68 1.81 -6.68
C VAL A 90 -3.37 2.98 -6.04
N LYS A 91 -3.38 2.99 -4.71
CA LYS A 91 -3.83 4.11 -3.88
C LYS A 91 -2.62 4.64 -3.12
N ILE A 92 -2.32 5.92 -3.34
CA ILE A 92 -1.22 6.61 -2.68
C ILE A 92 -1.82 7.68 -1.79
N TYR A 93 -1.57 7.57 -0.49
CA TYR A 93 -2.05 8.51 0.51
C TYR A 93 -0.92 9.42 0.95
N ASN A 94 -1.16 10.72 0.84
CA ASN A 94 -0.23 11.77 1.24
C ASN A 94 -0.82 12.59 2.39
N TYR A 95 0.08 13.14 3.21
CA TYR A 95 -0.26 13.84 4.46
C TYR A 95 0.45 15.20 4.47
N PRO A 96 -0.09 16.19 3.73
CA PRO A 96 0.58 17.46 3.49
C PRO A 96 0.69 18.33 4.76
N HIS A 97 -0.28 18.24 5.68
CA HIS A 97 -0.36 19.13 6.84
C HIS A 97 0.46 18.65 8.04
N LEU A 98 1.12 19.59 8.73
CA LEU A 98 1.98 19.32 9.90
C LEU A 98 1.24 18.58 11.04
N PHE A 99 -0.01 18.95 11.34
CA PHE A 99 -0.83 18.25 12.33
C PHE A 99 -1.12 16.80 11.94
N GLN A 100 -1.29 16.52 10.64
CA GLN A 100 -1.47 15.16 10.14
C GLN A 100 -0.16 14.38 10.27
N LYS A 101 0.97 14.99 9.93
CA LYS A 101 2.31 14.41 10.08
C LYS A 101 2.59 14.00 11.53
N ILE A 102 2.36 14.90 12.49
CA ILE A 102 2.53 14.63 13.93
C ILE A 102 1.59 13.51 14.39
N LYS A 103 0.30 13.58 14.05
CA LYS A 103 -0.68 12.52 14.39
C LYS A 103 -0.25 11.16 13.86
N GLN A 104 0.33 11.14 12.66
CA GLN A 104 0.80 9.93 12.00
C GLN A 104 2.08 9.39 12.62
N CYS A 105 2.87 10.15 13.38
CA CYS A 105 3.98 9.58 14.16
C CYS A 105 3.49 8.56 15.20
N PHE A 106 2.28 8.72 15.71
CA PHE A 106 1.70 7.89 16.78
C PHE A 106 0.60 6.93 16.30
N LYS A 107 0.17 7.02 15.05
CA LYS A 107 -0.94 6.22 14.50
C LYS A 107 -0.51 5.51 13.22
N HIS A 108 -1.20 4.41 12.93
CA HIS A 108 -1.08 3.75 11.63
C HIS A 108 -1.54 4.65 10.49
N THR A 109 -0.93 4.47 9.32
CA THR A 109 -1.32 5.22 8.12
C THR A 109 -2.71 4.80 7.62
N ARG A 110 -3.37 5.69 6.85
CA ARG A 110 -4.64 5.39 6.19
C ARG A 110 -4.52 4.20 5.23
N GLY A 111 -3.41 4.11 4.49
CA GLY A 111 -3.13 2.97 3.61
C GLY A 111 -3.05 1.66 4.39
N PHE A 112 -2.36 1.65 5.54
CA PHE A 112 -2.31 0.48 6.41
C PHE A 112 -3.66 0.16 7.05
N HIS A 113 -4.44 1.15 7.46
CA HIS A 113 -5.77 0.91 8.03
C HIS A 113 -6.70 0.24 7.02
N GLU A 114 -6.69 0.70 5.77
CA GLU A 114 -7.43 0.08 4.68
C GLU A 114 -6.92 -1.33 4.39
N PHE A 115 -5.60 -1.52 4.29
CA PHE A 115 -4.99 -2.84 4.15
C PHE A 115 -5.47 -3.82 5.23
N ASN A 116 -5.34 -3.44 6.50
CA ASN A 116 -5.68 -4.30 7.62
C ASN A 116 -7.19 -4.60 7.66
N ALA A 117 -8.04 -3.61 7.39
CA ALA A 117 -9.48 -3.83 7.34
C ALA A 117 -9.86 -4.86 6.25
N THR A 118 -9.29 -4.72 5.05
CA THR A 118 -9.56 -5.64 3.94
C THR A 118 -8.97 -7.03 4.20
N TYR A 119 -7.76 -7.12 4.74
CA TYR A 119 -7.16 -8.39 5.16
C TYR A 119 -8.02 -9.14 6.17
N GLN A 120 -8.44 -8.47 7.25
CA GLN A 120 -9.29 -9.07 8.28
C GLN A 120 -10.66 -9.50 7.73
N THR A 121 -11.20 -8.75 6.76
CA THR A 121 -12.45 -9.09 6.09
C THR A 121 -12.30 -10.33 5.21
N ALA A 122 -11.21 -10.41 4.44
CA ALA A 122 -10.89 -11.58 3.62
C ALA A 122 -10.64 -12.84 4.48
N MET A 123 -9.95 -12.71 5.62
CA MET A 123 -9.75 -13.81 6.58
C MET A 123 -11.04 -14.34 7.20
N ARG A 124 -12.13 -13.57 7.16
CA ARG A 124 -13.48 -14.01 7.56
C ARG A 124 -14.25 -14.68 6.42
N GLY A 125 -13.62 -14.91 5.26
CA GLY A 125 -14.25 -15.52 4.09
C GLY A 125 -15.19 -14.60 3.31
N ILE A 126 -15.22 -13.30 3.64
CA ILE A 126 -16.06 -12.33 2.92
C ILE A 126 -15.33 -11.93 1.62
N PRO A 127 -15.98 -12.04 0.45
CA PRO A 127 -15.36 -11.68 -0.82
C PRO A 127 -15.09 -10.17 -0.87
N VAL A 128 -13.81 -9.79 -0.90
CA VAL A 128 -13.33 -8.42 -1.04
C VAL A 128 -12.17 -8.38 -2.02
N GLU A 129 -11.90 -7.21 -2.61
CA GLU A 129 -10.71 -7.02 -3.44
C GLU A 129 -9.45 -7.22 -2.58
N VAL A 130 -8.69 -8.29 -2.85
CA VAL A 130 -7.56 -8.68 -1.99
C VAL A 130 -6.44 -7.64 -2.14
N PRO A 131 -5.97 -7.04 -1.02
CA PRO A 131 -4.86 -6.12 -1.08
C PRO A 131 -3.59 -6.92 -1.32
N VAL A 132 -2.90 -6.63 -2.40
CA VAL A 132 -1.74 -7.40 -2.85
C VAL A 132 -0.47 -6.90 -2.18
N ALA A 133 -0.36 -5.59 -1.96
CA ALA A 133 0.76 -5.01 -1.25
C ALA A 133 0.35 -3.76 -0.48
N CYS A 134 1.02 -3.51 0.65
CA CYS A 134 0.93 -2.28 1.41
C CYS A 134 2.34 -1.75 1.65
N GLY A 135 2.57 -0.46 1.40
CA GLY A 135 3.85 0.19 1.60
C GLY A 135 3.74 1.39 2.52
N GLU A 136 4.73 1.60 3.38
CA GLU A 136 4.89 2.85 4.13
C GLU A 136 6.27 3.46 3.86
N ARG A 137 6.30 4.70 3.38
CA ARG A 137 7.49 5.54 3.35
C ARG A 137 7.47 6.43 4.58
N LYS A 138 8.53 6.43 5.38
CA LYS A 138 8.64 7.32 6.55
C LYS A 138 9.94 8.12 6.47
N TYR A 139 9.80 9.43 6.47
CA TYR A 139 10.84 10.39 6.84
C TYR A 139 10.57 10.93 8.25
N LEU A 140 11.50 11.72 8.81
CA LEU A 140 11.39 12.35 10.15
C LEU A 140 9.96 12.85 10.48
N PHE A 141 9.27 13.46 9.51
CA PHE A 141 7.89 13.92 9.66
C PHE A 141 6.96 13.58 8.49
N THR A 142 7.44 13.01 7.39
CA THR A 142 6.59 12.74 6.22
C THR A 142 6.33 11.26 6.10
N LYS A 143 5.06 10.86 6.24
CA LYS A 143 4.61 9.51 5.88
C LYS A 143 3.92 9.57 4.53
N GLU A 144 4.27 8.70 3.61
CA GLU A 144 3.42 8.34 2.48
C GLU A 144 3.02 6.88 2.68
N SER A 145 1.79 6.51 2.31
CA SER A 145 1.37 5.11 2.36
C SER A 145 0.78 4.68 1.04
N TYR A 146 1.18 3.50 0.60
CA TYR A 146 0.81 2.89 -0.67
C TYR A 146 -0.05 1.67 -0.39
N LEU A 147 -1.06 1.46 -1.21
CA LEU A 147 -1.89 0.26 -1.20
C LEU A 147 -2.09 -0.18 -2.64
N ILE A 148 -1.71 -1.42 -2.93
CA ILE A 148 -1.86 -2.05 -4.24
C ILE A 148 -2.93 -3.13 -4.10
N ILE A 149 -3.93 -3.08 -4.97
CA ILE A 149 -5.08 -3.97 -4.96
C ILE A 149 -5.16 -4.61 -6.35
N ARG A 150 -5.33 -5.93 -6.41
CA ARG A 150 -5.62 -6.60 -7.67
C ARG A 150 -7.06 -6.26 -8.07
N LYS A 151 -7.25 -5.73 -9.28
CA LYS A 151 -8.60 -5.60 -9.81
C LYS A 151 -9.06 -6.98 -10.25
N ASN A 152 -10.22 -7.40 -9.77
CA ASN A 152 -10.91 -8.50 -10.41
C ASN A 152 -11.28 -8.02 -11.81
N GLN A 153 -10.95 -8.78 -12.85
CA GLN A 153 -11.58 -8.58 -14.14
C GLN A 153 -13.07 -8.77 -13.87
N ALA A 154 -13.83 -7.69 -13.91
CA ALA A 154 -15.26 -7.83 -14.11
C ALA A 154 -15.35 -8.63 -15.40
N GLN A 155 -15.79 -9.89 -15.31
CA GLN A 155 -16.42 -10.50 -16.47
C GLN A 155 -17.48 -9.47 -16.87
N SER A 156 -17.28 -8.85 -18.03
CA SER A 156 -18.37 -8.21 -18.74
C SER A 156 -19.46 -9.27 -18.74
N VAL A 157 -20.52 -9.02 -17.96
CA VAL A 157 -21.75 -9.75 -18.15
C VAL A 157 -22.16 -9.35 -19.56
N ASP A 158 -21.83 -10.20 -20.53
CA ASP A 158 -22.49 -10.21 -21.82
C ASP A 158 -23.97 -10.41 -21.48
N THR A 159 -24.69 -9.30 -21.32
CA THR A 159 -26.13 -9.27 -21.53
C THR A 159 -26.33 -9.49 -23.03
N GLY A 160 -26.08 -10.72 -23.47
CA GLY A 160 -26.63 -11.29 -24.68
C GLY A 160 -28.13 -11.43 -24.42
N ILE A 161 -28.85 -10.37 -24.73
CA ILE A 161 -30.30 -10.42 -24.90
C ILE A 161 -30.51 -11.15 -26.24
N PHE A 162 -30.93 -12.41 -26.17
CA PHE A 162 -31.64 -13.09 -27.25
C PHE A 162 -33.12 -12.74 -27.17
#